data_AF-A0A1F5GVS9-F1
#
_entry.id   AF-A0A1F5GVS9-F1
#
_cell.length_a   1.000
_cell.length_b   1.000
_cell.length_c   1.000
_cell.angle_alpha   90.00
_cell.angle_beta   90.00
_cell.angle_gamma   90.00
#
_symmetry.space_group_name_H-M   'P 1'
#
loop_
_entity.id
_entity.type
_entity.pdbx_description
1 polymer ?
#
loop_
_entity_poly.entity_id
_entity_poly.type
_entity_poly.pdbx_seq_one_letter_code
_entity_poly.pdbx_strand_id
1 'polypeptide(L)'
;MQLTKEQKDMLWGEKGPYSQANLIKQVRILDDRVSRIFLVVEVDINPTTFEMVKKYRESDEFKNNTIIQQLLDRAEYRGPHFGYVSMAFEAEYTDESALLSADSALKYSQDAIIRMHKFVMGKINQTLYN
;
A
#
# COMPACT_ATOMS: atom_id res chain seq x y z
N MET A 1 -4.28 22.33 2.24
CA MET A 1 -5.63 21.77 2.32
C MET A 1 -6.01 21.43 3.76
N GLN A 2 -7.16 21.91 4.23
CA GLN A 2 -7.70 21.52 5.53
C GLN A 2 -8.50 20.22 5.40
N LEU A 3 -8.10 19.19 6.16
CA LEU A 3 -8.82 17.91 6.19
C LEU A 3 -10.08 18.00 7.07
N THR A 4 -11.13 17.30 6.67
CA THR A 4 -12.30 17.07 7.53
C THR A 4 -11.94 16.19 8.73
N LYS A 5 -12.80 16.15 9.76
CA LYS A 5 -12.60 15.26 10.92
C LYS A 5 -12.49 13.80 10.47
N GLU A 6 -13.43 13.36 9.63
CA GLU A 6 -13.44 12.01 9.07
C GLU A 6 -12.15 11.68 8.31
N GLN A 7 -11.64 12.61 7.49
CA GLN A 7 -10.37 12.40 6.79
C GLN A 7 -9.18 12.30 7.74
N LYS A 8 -9.17 13.04 8.84
CA LYS A 8 -8.13 12.91 9.87
C LYS A 8 -8.21 11.55 10.57
N ASP A 9 -9.42 11.11 10.93
CA ASP A 9 -9.64 9.81 11.56
C ASP A 9 -9.20 8.66 10.60
N MET A 10 -9.43 8.84 9.30
CA MET A 10 -9.04 7.90 8.24
C MET A 10 -7.58 8.02 7.78
N LEU A 11 -6.73 8.82 8.45
CA LEU A 11 -5.27 8.71 8.33
C LEU A 11 -4.71 7.57 9.19
N TRP A 12 -5.48 7.09 10.17
CA TRP A 12 -5.15 6.08 11.19
C TRP A 12 -4.00 6.42 12.15
N GLY A 13 -3.05 7.26 11.76
CA GLY A 13 -1.95 7.68 12.63
C GLY A 13 -2.31 8.94 13.43
N GLU A 14 -1.80 9.02 14.67
CA GLU A 14 -2.05 10.16 15.57
C GLU A 14 -1.54 11.50 15.00
N LYS A 15 -0.45 11.47 14.22
CA LYS A 15 0.24 12.67 13.70
C LYS A 15 0.39 12.69 12.18
N GLY A 16 -0.19 11.73 11.47
CA GLY A 16 -0.01 11.58 10.04
C GLY A 16 -0.58 10.27 9.48
N PRO A 17 -0.41 10.03 8.17
CA PRO A 17 -0.87 8.79 7.54
C PRO A 17 -0.14 7.57 8.13
N TYR A 18 -0.90 6.53 8.40
CA TYR A 18 -0.40 5.22 8.84
C TYR A 18 -0.89 4.17 7.85
N SER A 19 -0.02 3.24 7.46
CA SER A 19 -0.27 2.21 6.45
C SER A 19 0.74 1.09 6.66
N GLN A 20 0.49 -0.07 6.05
CA GLN A 20 1.39 -1.22 6.21
C GLN A 20 1.68 -1.90 4.88
N ALA A 21 2.82 -2.59 4.85
CA ALA A 21 3.20 -3.52 3.80
C ALA A 21 3.56 -4.85 4.47
N ASN A 22 2.94 -5.92 4.01
CA ASN A 22 2.97 -7.24 4.60
C ASN A 22 3.72 -8.20 3.67
N LEU A 23 4.61 -9.02 4.23
CA LEU A 23 5.13 -10.21 3.57
C LEU A 23 4.49 -11.43 4.21
N ILE A 24 3.66 -12.13 3.45
CA ILE A 24 2.77 -13.19 3.92
C ILE A 24 3.21 -14.52 3.31
N LYS A 25 3.42 -15.53 4.16
CA LYS A 25 3.65 -16.91 3.73
C LYS A 25 2.33 -17.68 3.77
N GLN A 26 1.79 -17.99 2.60
CA GLN A 26 0.58 -18.81 2.47
C GLN A 26 0.96 -20.28 2.29
N VAL A 27 0.58 -21.13 3.22
CA VAL A 27 0.76 -22.60 3.10
C VAL A 27 -0.57 -23.20 2.60
N ARG A 28 -0.58 -23.71 1.37
CA ARG A 28 -1.76 -24.32 0.74
C ARG A 28 -1.72 -25.83 0.97
N ILE A 29 -2.74 -26.36 1.64
CA ILE A 29 -2.88 -27.78 1.99
C ILE A 29 -3.87 -28.40 1.00
N LEU A 30 -3.53 -29.58 0.46
CA LEU A 30 -4.41 -30.38 -0.38
C LEU A 30 -4.46 -31.79 0.20
N ASP A 31 -5.66 -32.26 0.50
CA ASP A 31 -5.91 -33.53 1.20
C ASP A 31 -5.13 -33.61 2.52
N ASP A 32 -4.19 -34.55 2.63
CA ASP A 32 -3.41 -34.85 3.82
C ASP A 32 -1.98 -34.26 3.80
N ARG A 33 -1.67 -33.38 2.83
CA ARG A 33 -0.32 -32.82 2.65
C ARG A 33 -0.28 -31.34 2.33
N VAL A 34 0.86 -30.72 2.67
CA VAL A 34 1.21 -29.41 2.11
C VAL A 34 1.40 -29.57 0.61
N SER A 35 0.60 -28.83 -0.17
CA SER A 35 0.63 -28.85 -1.62
C SER A 35 1.62 -27.84 -2.16
N ARG A 36 1.50 -26.58 -1.72
CA ARG A 36 2.29 -25.45 -2.24
C ARG A 36 2.46 -24.40 -1.16
N ILE A 37 3.52 -23.62 -1.26
CA ILE A 37 3.75 -22.45 -0.41
C ILE A 37 3.85 -21.24 -1.33
N PHE A 38 3.17 -20.15 -1.01
CA PHE A 38 3.28 -18.89 -1.73
C PHE A 38 3.80 -17.80 -0.82
N LEU A 39 4.62 -16.91 -1.36
CA LEU A 39 4.98 -15.64 -0.75
C LEU A 39 4.15 -14.55 -1.43
N VAL A 40 3.43 -13.78 -0.62
CA VAL A 40 2.56 -12.70 -1.07
C VAL A 40 3.00 -11.40 -0.42
N VAL A 41 3.13 -10.35 -1.22
CA VAL A 41 3.27 -8.98 -0.72
C VAL A 41 1.94 -8.27 -0.88
N GLU A 42 1.37 -7.84 0.24
CA GLU A 42 0.12 -7.09 0.30
C GLU A 42 0.38 -5.73 0.98
N VAL A 43 -0.32 -4.68 0.55
CA VAL A 43 -0.26 -3.38 1.19
C VAL A 43 -1.65 -2.94 1.64
N ASP A 44 -1.71 -2.30 2.80
CA ASP A 44 -2.93 -1.69 3.33
C ASP A 44 -2.71 -0.19 3.44
N ILE A 45 -3.36 0.56 2.57
CA ILE A 45 -3.24 2.01 2.46
C ILE A 45 -4.44 2.64 3.16
N ASN A 46 -4.19 3.59 4.07
CA ASN A 46 -5.30 4.28 4.74
C ASN A 46 -6.19 5.02 3.73
N PRO A 47 -7.51 5.10 3.97
CA PRO A 47 -8.45 5.66 3.01
C PRO A 47 -8.11 7.08 2.57
N THR A 48 -7.72 7.96 3.50
CA THR A 48 -7.40 9.34 3.17
C THR A 48 -6.21 9.45 2.22
N THR A 49 -5.16 8.67 2.46
CA THR A 49 -3.97 8.65 1.60
C THR A 49 -4.34 8.13 0.22
N PHE A 50 -5.03 7.00 0.15
CA PHE A 50 -5.41 6.39 -1.11
C PHE A 50 -6.25 7.34 -1.97
N GLU A 51 -7.32 7.91 -1.40
CA GLU A 51 -8.23 8.80 -2.12
C GLU A 51 -7.57 10.10 -2.55
N MET A 52 -6.68 10.65 -1.74
CA MET A 52 -5.90 11.81 -2.14
C MET A 52 -4.97 11.47 -3.29
N VAL A 53 -4.15 10.44 -3.18
CA VAL A 53 -3.19 10.09 -4.24
C VAL A 53 -3.91 9.72 -5.54
N LYS A 54 -5.03 8.99 -5.46
CA LYS A 54 -5.87 8.64 -6.61
C LYS A 54 -6.37 9.87 -7.37
N LYS A 55 -6.76 10.95 -6.67
CA LYS A 55 -7.16 12.23 -7.30
C LYS A 55 -6.01 12.92 -8.04
N TYR A 56 -4.77 12.68 -7.63
CA TYR A 56 -3.58 13.26 -8.24
C TYR A 56 -2.79 12.25 -9.10
N ARG A 57 -3.35 11.08 -9.42
CA ARG A 57 -2.64 9.99 -10.12
C ARG A 57 -2.05 10.42 -11.47
N GLU A 58 -2.67 11.38 -12.15
CA GLU A 58 -2.24 11.93 -13.45
C GLU A 58 -1.28 13.13 -13.32
N SER A 59 -0.94 13.56 -12.11
CA SER A 59 0.02 14.65 -11.89
C SER A 59 1.45 14.20 -12.18
N ASP A 60 2.35 15.17 -12.44
CA ASP A 60 3.78 14.89 -12.67
C ASP A 60 4.44 14.13 -11.51
N GLU A 61 3.88 14.21 -10.31
CA GLU A 61 4.35 13.47 -9.14
C GLU A 61 4.15 11.94 -9.28
N PHE A 62 3.08 11.51 -9.94
CA PHE A 62 2.61 10.11 -9.91
C PHE A 62 2.42 9.45 -11.26
N LYS A 63 2.20 10.19 -12.35
CA LYS A 63 1.85 9.64 -13.67
C LYS A 63 2.89 8.65 -14.22
N ASN A 64 4.16 8.86 -13.88
CA ASN A 64 5.27 8.01 -14.31
C ASN A 64 5.71 7.00 -13.23
N ASN A 65 5.04 6.93 -12.09
CA ASN A 65 5.36 6.00 -11.02
C ASN A 65 4.54 4.72 -11.17
N THR A 66 5.06 3.76 -11.94
CA THR A 66 4.36 2.52 -12.30
C THR A 66 3.84 1.74 -11.09
N ILE A 67 4.62 1.67 -10.01
CA ILE A 67 4.21 0.87 -8.85
C ILE A 67 3.03 1.53 -8.11
N ILE A 68 3.05 2.85 -7.98
CA ILE A 68 1.92 3.59 -7.42
C ILE A 68 0.68 3.38 -8.29
N GLN A 69 0.80 3.48 -9.61
CA GLN A 69 -0.33 3.24 -10.52
C GLN A 69 -0.90 1.83 -10.32
N GLN A 70 -0.04 0.80 -10.27
CA GLN A 70 -0.47 -0.59 -10.06
C GLN A 70 -1.17 -0.79 -8.71
N LEU A 71 -0.65 -0.19 -7.63
CA LEU A 71 -1.30 -0.25 -6.31
C LEU A 71 -2.67 0.42 -6.34
N LEU A 72 -2.82 1.55 -7.03
CA LEU A 72 -4.10 2.24 -7.16
C LEU A 72 -5.11 1.48 -8.01
N ASP A 73 -4.65 0.80 -9.07
CA ASP A 73 -5.51 0.09 -10.02
C ASP A 73 -6.03 -1.24 -9.47
N ARG A 74 -5.27 -1.91 -8.58
CA ARG A 74 -5.60 -3.23 -8.04
C ARG A 74 -6.16 -3.20 -6.63
N ALA A 75 -6.21 -2.02 -6.00
CA ALA A 75 -6.69 -1.91 -4.64
C ALA A 75 -8.19 -2.19 -4.51
N GLU A 76 -8.52 -2.95 -3.47
CA GLU A 76 -9.88 -3.23 -3.02
C GLU A 76 -10.10 -2.55 -1.66
N TYR A 77 -11.23 -1.86 -1.51
CA TYR A 77 -11.60 -1.31 -0.21
C TYR A 77 -12.14 -2.43 0.71
N ARG A 78 -11.40 -2.77 1.76
CA ARG A 78 -11.77 -3.82 2.74
C ARG A 78 -12.35 -3.27 4.05
N GLY A 79 -12.87 -2.04 4.02
CA GLY A 79 -13.52 -1.39 5.16
C GLY A 79 -12.60 -0.46 5.97
N PRO A 80 -13.12 0.23 6.99
CA PRO A 80 -12.42 1.33 7.65
C PRO A 80 -11.17 0.91 8.45
N HIS A 81 -11.08 -0.36 8.86
CA HIS A 81 -9.94 -0.89 9.61
C HIS A 81 -8.81 -1.44 8.73
N PHE A 82 -9.10 -1.78 7.47
CA PHE A 82 -8.14 -2.33 6.51
C PHE A 82 -7.83 -1.37 5.36
N GLY A 83 -8.71 -0.39 5.12
CA GLY A 83 -8.57 0.62 4.09
C GLY A 83 -8.56 0.01 2.70
N TYR A 84 -7.63 0.48 1.87
CA TYR A 84 -7.44 -0.01 0.51
C TYR A 84 -6.31 -1.01 0.48
N VAL A 85 -6.65 -2.25 0.14
CA VAL A 85 -5.72 -3.37 0.14
C VAL A 85 -5.36 -3.76 -1.28
N SER A 86 -4.06 -3.85 -1.57
CA SER A 86 -3.56 -4.23 -2.89
C SER A 86 -2.45 -5.27 -2.79
N MET A 87 -2.52 -6.28 -3.65
CA MET A 87 -1.45 -7.26 -3.81
C MET A 87 -0.37 -6.72 -4.76
N ALA A 88 0.84 -6.57 -4.25
CA ALA A 88 1.99 -6.08 -5.00
C ALA A 88 2.81 -7.23 -5.63
N PHE A 89 2.77 -8.42 -5.04
CA PHE A 89 3.52 -9.59 -5.50
C PHE A 89 2.89 -10.89 -5.02
N GLU A 90 2.97 -11.94 -5.84
CA GLU A 90 2.68 -13.32 -5.46
C GLU A 90 3.60 -14.23 -6.26
N ALA A 91 4.28 -15.16 -5.58
CA ALA A 91 5.02 -16.24 -6.23
C ALA A 91 5.00 -17.50 -5.39
N GLU A 92 5.05 -18.65 -6.05
CA GLU A 92 5.27 -19.94 -5.39
C GLU A 92 6.70 -20.00 -4.83
N TYR A 93 6.85 -20.46 -3.59
CA TYR A 93 8.14 -20.59 -2.92
C TYR A 93 8.78 -21.93 -3.30
N THR A 94 9.44 -21.95 -4.44
CA THR A 94 10.21 -23.11 -4.94
C THR A 94 11.66 -23.09 -4.49
N ASP A 95 12.22 -21.90 -4.29
CA ASP A 95 13.61 -21.66 -3.89
C ASP A 95 13.80 -20.23 -3.32
N GLU A 96 15.02 -19.90 -2.92
CA GLU A 96 15.35 -18.61 -2.31
C GLU A 96 15.17 -17.41 -3.26
N SER A 97 15.16 -17.60 -4.59
CA SER A 97 14.94 -16.50 -5.52
C SER A 97 13.53 -15.92 -5.40
N ALA A 98 12.54 -16.73 -5.03
CA ALA A 98 11.19 -16.28 -4.73
C ALA A 98 11.15 -15.39 -3.48
N LEU A 99 11.96 -15.70 -2.46
CA LEU A 99 12.08 -14.87 -1.26
C LEU A 99 12.75 -13.54 -1.57
N LEU A 100 13.87 -13.55 -2.31
CA LEU A 100 14.55 -12.32 -2.76
C LEU A 100 13.63 -11.41 -3.59
N SER A 101 12.81 -12.01 -4.45
CA SER A 101 11.82 -11.27 -5.26
C SER A 101 10.71 -10.69 -4.39
N ALA A 102 10.21 -11.44 -3.41
CA ALA A 102 9.20 -10.97 -2.47
C ALA A 102 9.74 -9.83 -1.58
N ASP A 103 10.96 -9.94 -1.06
CA ASP A 103 11.62 -8.88 -0.28
C ASP A 103 11.85 -7.62 -1.12
N SER A 104 12.26 -7.78 -2.38
CA SER A 104 12.41 -6.66 -3.31
C SER A 104 11.06 -5.96 -3.53
N ALA A 105 9.99 -6.71 -3.79
CA ALA A 105 8.65 -6.17 -3.97
C ALA A 105 8.12 -5.51 -2.69
N LEU A 106 8.40 -6.07 -1.51
CA LEU A 106 8.08 -5.48 -0.22
C LEU A 106 8.76 -4.12 -0.06
N LYS A 107 10.07 -4.04 -0.35
CA LYS A 107 10.83 -2.80 -0.27
C LYS A 107 10.30 -1.73 -1.22
N TYR A 108 10.04 -2.08 -2.48
CA TYR A 108 9.45 -1.14 -3.43
C TYR A 108 8.07 -0.65 -3.01
N SER A 109 7.25 -1.54 -2.43
CA SER A 109 5.92 -1.19 -1.90
C SER A 109 6.01 -0.22 -0.73
N GLN A 110 6.94 -0.46 0.20
CA GLN A 110 7.21 0.45 1.32
C GLN A 110 7.61 1.85 0.82
N ASP A 111 8.55 1.92 -0.13
CA ASP A 111 9.03 3.19 -0.68
C ASP A 111 7.91 3.95 -1.42
N ALA A 112 7.03 3.24 -2.11
CA ALA A 112 5.84 3.80 -2.74
C ALA A 112 4.85 4.40 -1.73
N ILE A 113 4.52 3.66 -0.67
CA ILE A 113 3.64 4.14 0.41
C ILE A 113 4.25 5.37 1.10
N ILE A 114 5.55 5.35 1.39
CA ILE A 114 6.24 6.50 1.99
C ILE A 114 6.14 7.73 1.06
N ARG A 115 6.24 7.55 -0.26
CA ARG A 115 6.07 8.64 -1.22
C ARG A 115 4.64 9.20 -1.22
N MET A 116 3.64 8.32 -1.20
CA MET A 116 2.24 8.71 -1.04
C MET A 116 2.03 9.53 0.23
N HIS A 117 2.59 9.08 1.36
CA HIS A 117 2.50 9.75 2.66
C HIS A 117 3.15 11.13 2.62
N LYS A 118 4.36 11.25 2.05
CA LYS A 118 5.05 12.54 1.89
C LYS A 118 4.21 13.55 1.11
N PHE A 119 3.57 13.09 0.03
CA PHE A 119 2.66 13.94 -0.75
C PHE A 119 1.47 14.44 0.09
N VAL A 120 0.81 13.54 0.82
CA VAL A 120 -0.33 13.87 1.70
C VAL A 120 0.08 14.87 2.77
N MET A 121 1.20 14.61 3.46
CA MET A 121 1.74 15.50 4.48
C MET A 121 2.10 16.87 3.90
N GLY A 122 2.68 16.93 2.69
CA GLY A 122 2.94 18.17 1.98
C GLY A 122 1.66 18.97 1.72
N LYS A 123 0.58 18.31 1.27
CA LYS A 123 -0.73 18.95 1.02
C LYS A 123 -1.42 19.43 2.30
N ILE A 124 -1.20 18.76 3.43
CA ILE A 124 -1.69 19.18 4.74
C ILE A 124 -0.91 20.42 5.24
N ASN A 125 0.43 20.37 5.19
CA ASN A 125 1.31 21.40 5.73
C ASN A 125 1.31 22.71 4.93
N GLN A 126 1.06 22.67 3.61
CA GLN A 126 0.91 23.87 2.77
C GLN A 126 -0.26 24.80 3.19
N THR A 127 -1.09 24.40 4.15
CA THR A 127 -2.16 25.23 4.75
C THR A 127 -1.76 25.94 6.04
N LEU A 128 -0.62 25.58 6.66
CA LEU A 128 -0.18 26.20 7.91
C LEU A 128 0.61 27.50 7.68
N TYR A 129 0.93 27.80 6.41
CA TYR A 129 1.78 28.93 6.00
C TYR A 129 1.14 29.80 4.90
N ASN A 130 -0.12 29.55 4.56
CA ASN A 130 -0.98 30.40 3.73
C ASN A 130 -2.23 30.76 4.53
#